data_AF-A0AAD6H289-F1
#
_entry.id   AF-A0AAD6H289-F1
#
_cell.length_a   1.000
_cell.length_b   1.000
_cell.length_c   1.000
_cell.angle_alpha   90.00
_cell.angle_beta   90.00
_cell.angle_gamma   90.00
#
_symmetry.space_group_name_H-M   'P 1'
#
loop_
_entity.id
_entity.type
_entity.pdbx_description
1 polymer ?
#
loop_
_entity_poly.entity_id
_entity_poly.type
_entity_poly.pdbx_seq_one_letter_code
_entity_poly.pdbx_strand_id
1 'polypeptide(L)'
;MTRYHIYFFWEQLPTNLIYSTDYVVARSSAAPVIDGTNRCGIAANHRDMCKFEGIDSPGFKVTIRALERYVQAAPRVVETRLEESANMLGERRKNEALDLIKDCKIPLFSGQETSKHQ
;
A
#
# COMPACT_ATOMS: atom_id res chain seq x y z
N MET A 1 7.99 1.11 -5.68
CA MET A 1 7.07 2.03 -4.96
C MET A 1 6.54 1.33 -3.72
N THR A 2 6.30 2.04 -2.62
CA THR A 2 5.71 1.43 -1.41
C THR A 2 4.25 1.05 -1.68
N ARG A 3 3.83 -0.12 -1.18
CA ARG A 3 2.44 -0.61 -1.34
C ARG A 3 1.44 0.18 -0.49
N TYR A 4 1.90 0.84 0.56
CA TYR A 4 1.06 1.61 1.47
C TYR A 4 1.63 3.00 1.68
N HIS A 5 0.74 3.99 1.74
CA HIS A 5 1.08 5.34 2.14
C HIS A 5 0.72 5.50 3.62
N ILE A 6 1.75 5.70 4.45
CA ILE A 6 1.60 5.83 5.91
C ILE A 6 2.08 7.22 6.32
N TYR A 7 1.31 7.88 7.17
CA TYR A 7 1.67 9.13 7.80
C TYR A 7 1.64 8.94 9.32
N PHE A 8 2.79 9.02 9.97
CA PHE A 8 2.91 8.87 11.41
C PHE A 8 2.77 10.21 12.13
N PHE A 9 2.03 10.20 13.23
CA PHE A 9 1.88 11.35 14.11
C PHE A 9 2.35 11.01 15.53
N TRP A 10 2.93 12.00 16.21
CA TRP A 10 3.32 11.86 17.61
C TRP A 10 2.98 13.13 18.41
N GLU A 11 2.76 12.97 19.71
CA GLU A 11 2.51 14.07 20.66
C GLU A 11 3.77 14.91 20.90
N GLN A 12 3.63 16.24 20.92
CA GLN A 12 4.74 17.13 21.26
C GLN A 12 4.65 17.71 22.66
N LEU A 13 3.46 17.67 23.29
CA LEU A 13 3.27 18.08 24.66
C LEU A 13 3.08 16.84 25.56
N PRO A 14 3.59 16.84 26.79
CA PRO A 14 3.37 15.73 27.71
C PRO A 14 1.90 15.70 28.17
N THR A 15 1.43 14.51 28.53
CA THR A 15 0.08 14.29 29.06
C THR A 15 0.12 14.36 30.58
N ASN A 16 -0.86 15.05 31.18
CA ASN A 16 -1.04 15.04 32.63
C ASN A 16 -1.70 13.71 33.05
N LEU A 17 -0.95 12.88 33.79
CA LEU A 17 -1.35 11.56 34.27
C LEU A 17 -1.74 11.59 35.76
N ILE A 18 -2.24 12.74 36.25
CA ILE A 18 -2.64 13.01 37.64
C ILE A 18 -1.44 13.11 38.61
N TYR A 19 -0.60 12.08 38.65
CA TYR A 19 0.57 12.00 39.55
C TYR A 19 1.89 12.39 38.87
N SER A 20 1.90 12.40 37.54
CA SER A 20 3.07 12.75 36.73
C SER A 20 2.64 13.47 35.45
N THR A 21 3.59 14.10 34.78
CA THR A 21 3.40 14.68 33.45
C THR A 21 4.48 14.09 32.55
N ASP A 22 4.05 13.25 31.60
CA ASP A 22 4.97 12.52 30.73
C ASP A 22 4.31 12.23 29.38
N TYR A 23 5.11 11.85 28.40
CA TYR A 23 4.64 11.33 27.12
C TYR A 23 4.07 9.92 27.31
N VAL A 24 2.87 9.69 26.80
CA VAL A 24 2.22 8.37 26.86
C VAL A 24 2.90 7.41 25.89
N VAL A 25 3.36 7.92 24.74
CA VAL A 25 4.04 7.10 23.72
C VAL A 25 5.36 7.75 23.32
N ALA A 26 6.44 6.98 23.41
CA ALA A 26 7.75 7.41 22.92
C ALA A 26 7.70 7.72 21.41
N ARG A 27 8.34 8.83 21.00
CA ARG A 27 8.37 9.27 19.59
C ARG A 27 8.86 8.17 18.63
N SER A 28 9.86 7.39 19.02
CA SER A 28 10.42 6.31 18.19
C SER A 28 9.41 5.18 17.94
N SER A 29 8.48 4.98 18.88
CA SER A 29 7.38 4.01 18.76
C SER A 29 6.22 4.58 17.93
N ALA A 30 5.79 5.81 18.22
CA ALA A 30 4.67 6.45 17.52
C ALA A 30 4.99 6.81 16.05
N ALA A 31 6.24 7.19 15.78
CA ALA A 31 6.69 7.60 14.47
C ALA A 31 8.09 7.01 14.19
N PRO A 32 8.17 5.71 13.88
CA PRO A 32 9.43 5.07 13.53
C PRO A 32 10.02 5.67 12.23
N VAL A 33 11.34 5.61 12.08
CA VAL A 33 12.03 6.02 10.84
C VAL A 33 11.92 4.87 9.85
N ILE A 34 11.01 4.96 8.88
CA ILE A 34 10.82 3.96 7.84
C ILE A 34 10.78 4.67 6.48
N ASP A 35 11.54 4.16 5.51
CA ASP A 35 11.60 4.73 4.16
C ASP A 35 10.23 4.72 3.47
N GLY A 36 9.92 5.81 2.76
CA GLY A 36 8.65 5.98 2.06
C GLY A 36 7.46 6.27 2.97
N THR A 37 7.69 6.61 4.24
CA THR A 37 6.64 7.08 5.17
C THR A 37 6.83 8.55 5.52
N ASN A 38 5.71 9.24 5.76
CA ASN A 38 5.72 10.62 6.23
C ASN A 38 5.54 10.67 7.73
N ARG A 39 6.01 11.75 8.37
CA ARG A 39 5.96 11.91 9.82
C ARG A 39 5.74 13.38 10.19
N CYS A 40 4.90 13.64 11.19
CA CYS A 40 4.71 14.99 11.73
C CYS A 40 4.33 14.95 13.22
N GLY A 41 4.84 15.90 14.00
CA GLY A 41 4.42 16.06 15.38
C GLY A 41 3.21 16.98 15.46
N ILE A 42 2.26 16.63 16.33
CA ILE A 42 1.12 17.49 16.64
C ILE A 42 1.42 18.20 17.95
N ALA A 43 1.26 19.53 17.97
CA ALA A 43 1.45 20.39 19.14
C ALA A 43 0.32 20.21 20.17
N ALA A 44 0.15 18.98 20.65
CA ALA A 44 -0.85 18.54 21.61
C ALA A 44 -0.30 17.35 22.42
N ASN A 45 -0.98 17.04 23.52
CA ASN A 45 -0.73 15.83 24.31
C ASN A 45 -1.40 14.61 23.67
N HIS A 46 -1.16 13.41 24.20
CA HIS A 46 -1.70 12.16 23.65
C HIS A 46 -3.22 12.14 23.51
N ARG A 47 -3.94 12.74 24.47
CA ARG A 47 -5.41 12.78 24.48
C ARG A 47 -5.96 13.75 23.43
N ASP A 48 -5.32 14.90 23.32
CA ASP A 48 -5.82 16.04 22.55
C ASP A 48 -5.30 16.03 21.10
N MET A 49 -4.19 15.34 20.82
CA MET A 49 -3.68 15.22 19.44
C MET A 49 -4.64 14.46 18.51
N CYS A 50 -5.55 13.66 19.07
CA CYS A 50 -6.61 12.95 18.36
C CYS A 50 -7.98 13.65 18.45
N LYS A 51 -8.06 14.79 19.15
CA LYS A 51 -9.30 15.54 19.39
C LYS A 51 -9.09 16.97 18.95
N PHE A 52 -9.51 17.27 17.73
CA PHE A 52 -9.40 18.61 17.18
C PHE A 52 -10.52 19.48 17.73
N GLU A 53 -10.17 20.64 18.28
CA GLU A 53 -11.14 21.64 18.73
C GLU A 53 -12.01 22.17 17.58
N GLY A 54 -11.47 22.16 16.35
CA GLY A 54 -12.18 22.56 15.15
C GLY A 54 -11.31 22.52 13.90
N ILE A 55 -11.90 22.93 12.77
CA ILE A 55 -11.25 22.93 11.45
C ILE A 55 -10.00 23.83 11.40
N ASP A 56 -9.93 24.82 12.29
CA ASP A 56 -8.83 25.77 12.34
C ASP A 56 -7.65 25.30 13.18
N SER A 57 -7.83 24.22 13.96
CA SER A 57 -6.77 23.70 14.79
C SER A 57 -5.57 23.25 13.93
N PRO A 58 -4.33 23.55 14.35
CA PRO A 58 -3.13 23.17 13.57
C PRO A 58 -3.04 21.67 13.29
N GLY A 59 -3.37 20.82 14.28
CA GLY A 59 -3.37 19.37 14.13
C GLY A 59 -4.36 18.87 13.08
N PHE A 60 -5.56 19.48 13.03
CA PHE A 60 -6.57 19.13 12.03
C PHE A 60 -6.09 19.50 10.63
N LYS A 61 -5.59 20.72 10.45
CA LYS A 61 -5.07 21.20 9.17
C LYS A 61 -3.97 20.28 8.63
N VAL A 62 -3.01 19.90 9.47
CA VAL A 62 -1.94 18.98 9.05
C VAL A 62 -2.51 17.63 8.63
N THR A 63 -3.42 17.05 9.42
CA THR A 63 -4.02 15.73 9.15
C THR A 63 -4.83 15.74 7.86
N ILE A 64 -5.69 16.75 7.67
CA ILE A 64 -6.49 16.89 6.45
C ILE A 64 -5.62 17.12 5.23
N ARG A 65 -4.59 17.97 5.30
CA ARG A 65 -3.68 18.17 4.16
C ARG A 65 -2.92 16.89 3.79
N ALA A 66 -2.56 16.05 4.77
CA ALA A 66 -1.98 14.74 4.50
C ALA A 66 -2.98 13.82 3.79
N LEU A 67 -4.23 13.78 4.26
CA LEU A 67 -5.29 12.96 3.67
C LEU A 67 -5.64 13.42 2.25
N GLU A 68 -5.79 14.73 2.02
CA GLU A 68 -6.07 15.31 0.70
C GLU A 68 -5.04 14.86 -0.34
N ARG A 69 -3.74 14.88 0.02
CA ARG A 69 -2.68 14.41 -0.87
C ARG A 69 -2.84 12.94 -1.24
N TYR A 70 -3.22 12.09 -0.28
CA TYR A 70 -3.46 10.68 -0.54
C TYR A 70 -4.70 10.45 -1.40
N VAL A 71 -5.79 11.19 -1.14
CA VAL A 71 -7.01 11.13 -1.95
C VAL A 71 -6.74 11.59 -3.38
N GLN A 72 -5.99 12.67 -3.58
CA GLN A 72 -5.63 13.17 -4.92
C GLN A 72 -4.74 12.19 -5.69
N ALA A 73 -3.81 11.51 -5.01
CA ALA A 73 -2.94 10.52 -5.63
C ALA A 73 -3.62 9.15 -5.86
N ALA A 74 -4.67 8.84 -5.08
CA ALA A 74 -5.27 7.51 -5.04
C ALA A 74 -5.77 6.99 -6.40
N PRO A 75 -6.48 7.76 -7.26
CA PRO A 75 -6.98 7.25 -8.54
C PRO A 75 -5.86 6.69 -9.42
N ARG A 76 -4.80 7.47 -9.61
CA ARG A 76 -3.63 7.06 -10.40
C ARG A 76 -2.94 5.84 -9.79
N VAL A 77 -2.74 5.82 -8.48
CA VAL A 77 -2.08 4.70 -7.79
C VAL A 77 -2.91 3.41 -7.89
N VAL A 78 -4.23 3.50 -7.78
CA VAL A 78 -5.14 2.36 -7.90
C VAL A 78 -5.15 1.85 -9.33
N GLU A 79 -5.27 2.73 -10.32
CA GLU A 79 -5.25 2.37 -11.74
C GLU A 79 -3.97 1.62 -12.11
N THR A 80 -2.80 2.18 -11.82
CA THR A 80 -1.51 1.51 -12.07
C THR A 80 -1.45 0.13 -11.41
N ARG A 81 -1.93 -0.01 -10.17
CA ARG A 81 -1.92 -1.31 -9.47
C ARG A 81 -2.87 -2.33 -10.10
N LEU A 82 -4.02 -1.89 -10.60
CA LEU A 82 -4.97 -2.77 -11.27
C LEU A 82 -4.39 -3.26 -12.59
N GLU A 83 -3.76 -2.37 -13.37
CA GLU A 83 -3.05 -2.74 -14.60
C GLU A 83 -1.91 -3.72 -14.34
N GLU A 84 -1.04 -3.43 -13.36
CA GLU A 84 0.03 -4.33 -12.93
C GLU A 84 -0.53 -5.71 -12.53
N SER A 85 -1.62 -5.73 -11.76
CA SER A 85 -2.25 -6.98 -11.30
C SER A 85 -2.86 -7.78 -12.46
N ALA A 86 -3.53 -7.10 -13.40
CA ALA A 86 -4.10 -7.73 -14.58
C ALA A 86 -3.02 -8.34 -15.48
N ASN A 87 -1.92 -7.61 -15.69
CA ASN A 87 -0.77 -8.07 -16.46
C ASN A 87 -0.11 -9.29 -15.80
N MET A 88 0.16 -9.22 -14.49
CA MET A 88 0.72 -10.37 -13.75
C MET A 88 -0.18 -11.61 -13.82
N LEU A 89 -1.50 -11.44 -13.71
CA LEU A 89 -2.44 -12.54 -13.82
C LEU A 89 -2.51 -13.10 -15.26
N GLY A 90 -2.37 -12.23 -16.28
CA GLY A 90 -2.27 -12.63 -17.67
C GLY A 90 -1.03 -13.48 -17.94
N GLU A 91 0.14 -13.02 -17.52
CA GLU A 91 1.40 -13.73 -17.69
C GLU A 91 1.42 -15.07 -16.93
N ARG A 92 0.89 -15.09 -15.70
CA ARG A 92 0.77 -16.33 -14.93
C ARG A 92 -0.05 -17.37 -15.66
N ARG A 93 -1.22 -17.00 -16.20
CA ARG A 93 -2.08 -17.92 -16.97
C ARG A 93 -1.41 -18.44 -18.24
N LYS A 94 -0.66 -17.58 -18.95
CA LYS A 94 0.12 -18.01 -20.13
C LYS A 94 1.19 -19.03 -19.77
N ASN A 95 1.94 -18.76 -18.70
CA ASN A 95 2.99 -19.68 -18.23
C ASN A 95 2.39 -21.03 -17.80
N GLU A 96 1.30 -21.02 -17.01
CA GLU A 96 0.59 -22.23 -16.62
C GLU A 96 0.11 -23.04 -17.84
N ALA A 97 -0.44 -22.38 -18.86
CA ALA A 97 -0.86 -23.05 -20.10
C ALA A 97 0.32 -23.65 -20.89
N LEU A 98 1.45 -22.94 -20.97
CA LEU A 98 2.67 -23.42 -21.63
C LEU A 98 3.25 -24.64 -20.93
N ASP A 99 3.27 -24.64 -19.59
CA ASP A 99 3.73 -25.79 -18.80
C ASP A 99 2.85 -27.02 -19.06
N LEU A 100 1.51 -26.85 -19.09
CA LEU A 100 0.58 -27.93 -19.43
C LEU A 100 0.79 -28.49 -20.85
N ILE A 101 1.04 -27.63 -21.85
CA ILE A 101 1.31 -28.07 -23.23
C ILE A 101 2.62 -28.85 -23.30
N LYS A 102 3.65 -28.39 -22.59
CA LYS A 102 4.96 -29.04 -22.55
C LYS A 102 4.89 -30.43 -21.91
N ASP A 103 4.08 -30.57 -20.85
CA ASP A 103 3.88 -31.83 -20.15
C ASP A 103 2.96 -32.80 -20.93
N CYS A 104 2.09 -32.27 -21.79
CA CYS A 104 1.31 -33.08 -22.71
C CYS A 104 2.20 -33.58 -23.85
N LYS A 105 2.70 -34.82 -23.73
CA LYS A 105 3.30 -35.56 -24.86
C LYS A 105 2.22 -35.89 -25.90
N ILE A 106 1.79 -34.91 -26.69
CA ILE A 106 0.91 -35.14 -27.83
C ILE A 106 1.78 -35.74 -28.93
N PRO A 107 1.54 -36.98 -29.39
CA PRO A 107 2.19 -37.49 -30.58
C PRO A 107 1.72 -36.62 -31.73
N LEU A 108 2.65 -35.87 -32.32
CA LEU A 108 2.41 -35.12 -33.54
C LEU A 108 2.01 -36.14 -34.61
N PHE A 109 0.71 -36.24 -34.92
CA PHE A 109 0.21 -37.08 -36.00
C PHE A 109 0.84 -36.56 -37.30
N SER A 110 1.93 -37.20 -37.71
CA SER A 110 2.47 -37.05 -39.05
C SER A 110 1.50 -37.76 -39.98
N GLY A 111 0.68 -36.97 -40.67
CA GLY A 111 -0.17 -37.48 -41.74
C GLY A 111 0.70 -38.10 -42.82
N GLN A 112 0.75 -39.42 -42.90
CA GLN A 112 1.16 -40.11 -44.11
C GLN A 112 -0.07 -40.32 -44.98
N GLU A 113 -0.30 -39.39 -45.90
CA GLU A 113 -1.05 -39.66 -47.12
C GLU A 113 -0.21 -40.62 -47.98
N THR A 114 -0.55 -41.91 -47.99
CA THR A 114 -0.11 -42.80 -49.07
C THR A 114 -1.23 -42.93 -50.10
N SER A 115 -1.13 -42.09 -51.12
CA SER A 115 -1.84 -42.22 -52.39
C SER A 115 -1.45 -43.53 -53.10
N LYS A 116 -2.50 -44.23 -53.56
CA LYS A 116 -2.62 -45.22 -54.64
C LYS A 116 -1.39 -45.46 -55.54
N HIS A 117 -1.08 -46.74 -55.77
CA HIS A 117 -0.91 -47.39 -57.10
C HIS A 117 -0.69 -48.90 -56.83
N GLN A 118 -1.70 -49.73 -57.10
CA GLN A 118 -1.91 -50.53 -58.33
C GLN A 118 -1.22 -51.89 -58.26
#